data_AF-A0A7E4VPF8-F1
#
_entry.id   AF-A0A7E4VPF8-F1
#
_cell.length_a   1.000
_cell.length_b   1.000
_cell.length_c   1.000
_cell.angle_alpha   90.00
_cell.angle_beta   90.00
_cell.angle_gamma   90.00
#
_symmetry.space_group_name_H-M   'P 1'
#
loop_
_entity.id
_entity.type
_entity.pdbx_description
1 polymer ?
#
loop_
_entity_poly.entity_id
_entity_poly.type
_entity_poly.pdbx_seq_one_letter_code
_entity_poly.pdbx_strand_id
1 'polypeptide(L)'
;MKSPGLQIDRRPLRYLAYADDIAIPAANIRSLTTAVRSLADEASKIGLEINVKKTVWMRQDRGNVKKERLIIRGTEIEQVDHFTYLGQNLCWPRNFSYEINKRISAIDFIEESQFEQAPFKSSLSDDSSVH
;
A
#
# COMPACT_ATOMS: atom_id res chain seq x y z
N MET A 1 -10.58 28.55 -8.39
CA MET A 1 -9.63 27.66 -7.67
C MET A 1 -9.84 26.23 -8.16
N LYS A 2 -8.80 25.50 -8.55
CA LYS A 2 -8.93 24.06 -8.83
C LYS A 2 -9.20 23.33 -7.50
N SER A 3 -10.24 22.50 -7.47
CA SER A 3 -10.51 21.62 -6.33
C SER A 3 -9.32 20.66 -6.11
N PRO A 4 -8.83 20.47 -4.88
CA PRO A 4 -7.75 19.54 -4.58
C PRO A 4 -8.16 18.10 -4.95
N GLY A 5 -7.21 17.30 -5.41
CA GLY A 5 -7.39 15.89 -5.82
C GLY A 5 -7.05 15.61 -7.28
N LEU A 6 -6.93 14.32 -7.60
CA LEU A 6 -6.72 13.81 -8.95
C LEU A 6 -8.07 13.65 -9.68
N GLN A 7 -8.18 14.06 -10.94
CA GLN A 7 -9.42 13.94 -11.71
C GLN A 7 -9.56 12.53 -12.28
N ILE A 8 -10.63 11.84 -11.87
CA ILE A 8 -11.03 10.51 -12.39
C ILE A 8 -12.50 10.62 -12.79
N ASP A 9 -12.83 10.33 -14.04
CA ASP A 9 -14.20 10.38 -14.57
C ASP A 9 -14.95 11.70 -14.23
N ARG A 10 -14.25 12.83 -14.38
CA ARG A 10 -14.73 14.19 -14.06
C ARG A 10 -15.07 14.42 -12.58
N ARG A 11 -14.67 13.51 -11.69
CA ARG A 11 -14.79 13.65 -10.24
C ARG A 11 -13.40 13.74 -9.61
N PRO A 12 -13.20 14.62 -8.62
CA PRO A 12 -11.93 14.69 -7.91
C PRO A 12 -11.82 13.54 -6.90
N LEU A 13 -10.87 12.63 -7.12
CA LEU A 13 -10.39 11.70 -6.10
C LEU A 13 -9.44 12.46 -5.16
N ARG A 14 -9.86 12.64 -3.91
CA ARG A 14 -9.09 13.38 -2.89
C ARG A 14 -8.19 12.49 -2.05
N TYR A 15 -8.69 11.32 -1.67
CA TYR A 15 -7.96 10.31 -0.90
C TYR A 15 -8.63 8.94 -1.08
N LEU A 16 -7.87 7.90 -0.77
CA LEU A 16 -8.33 6.53 -0.58
C LEU A 16 -7.99 6.16 0.87
N ALA A 17 -8.97 5.70 1.65
CA ALA A 17 -8.75 5.31 3.03
C ALA A 17 -9.22 3.88 3.22
N TYR A 18 -8.42 3.09 3.96
CA TYR A 18 -8.77 1.73 4.35
C TYR A 18 -8.11 1.42 5.70
N ALA A 19 -8.90 0.99 6.68
CA ALA A 19 -8.45 0.85 8.06
C ALA A 19 -7.76 2.13 8.55
N ASP A 20 -6.51 2.02 8.99
CA ASP A 20 -5.66 3.12 9.45
C ASP A 20 -4.80 3.76 8.33
N ASP A 21 -4.80 3.20 7.12
CA ASP A 21 -4.00 3.68 5.99
C ASP A 21 -4.79 4.66 5.11
N ILE A 22 -4.16 5.78 4.74
CA ILE A 22 -4.70 6.80 3.83
C ILE A 22 -3.71 7.09 2.71
N ALA A 23 -4.14 6.91 1.46
CA ALA A 23 -3.41 7.31 0.26
C ALA A 23 -3.99 8.59 -0.34
N ILE A 24 -3.16 9.61 -0.57
CA ILE A 24 -3.57 10.91 -1.12
C ILE A 24 -2.96 11.10 -2.52
N PRO A 25 -3.76 11.04 -3.60
CA PRO A 25 -3.27 11.38 -4.93
C PRO A 25 -3.25 12.91 -5.14
N ALA A 26 -2.19 13.42 -5.75
CA ALA A 26 -2.02 14.84 -6.01
C ALA A 26 -1.29 15.09 -7.34
N ALA A 27 -1.62 16.21 -8.00
CA ALA A 27 -1.02 16.57 -9.29
C ALA A 27 0.38 17.18 -9.17
N ASN A 28 0.80 17.61 -7.97
CA ASN A 28 2.11 18.18 -7.69
C ASN A 28 2.38 18.21 -6.19
N ILE A 29 3.65 18.38 -5.80
CA ILE A 29 4.10 18.38 -4.40
C ILE A 29 3.42 19.44 -3.54
N ARG A 30 3.11 20.62 -4.11
CA ARG A 30 2.45 21.71 -3.37
C ARG A 30 1.05 21.28 -2.93
N SER A 31 0.29 20.69 -3.86
CA SER A 31 -1.07 20.21 -3.57
C SER A 31 -1.05 19.04 -2.59
N LEU A 32 -0.07 18.13 -2.71
CA LEU A 32 0.14 17.03 -1.77
C LEU A 32 0.45 17.57 -0.36
N THR A 33 1.38 18.52 -0.26
CA THR A 33 1.79 19.14 1.00
C THR A 33 0.61 19.81 1.69
N THR A 34 -0.21 20.57 0.96
CA THR A 34 -1.42 21.19 1.52
C THR A 34 -2.42 20.14 2.00
N ALA A 35 -2.68 19.09 1.21
CA ALA A 35 -3.63 18.05 1.58
C ALA A 35 -3.19 17.28 2.83
N VAL A 36 -1.91 16.89 2.91
CA VAL A 36 -1.40 16.14 4.04
C VAL A 36 -1.30 16.99 5.31
N ARG A 37 -0.95 18.28 5.20
CA ARG A 37 -0.99 19.20 6.36
C ARG A 37 -2.40 19.37 6.89
N SER A 38 -3.37 19.61 6.00
CA SER A 38 -4.78 19.68 6.39
C SER A 38 -5.24 18.39 7.07
N LEU A 39 -4.83 17.22 6.55
CA LEU A 39 -5.12 15.94 7.21
C LEU A 39 -4.49 15.86 8.60
N ALA A 40 -3.22 16.24 8.75
CA ALA A 40 -2.51 16.20 10.03
C ALA A 40 -3.10 17.17 11.07
N ASP A 41 -3.64 18.30 10.63
CA ASP A 41 -4.27 19.31 11.48
C ASP A 41 -5.69 18.90 11.90
N GLU A 42 -6.47 18.27 11.02
CA GLU A 42 -7.80 17.76 11.40
C GLU A 42 -7.70 16.49 12.25
N ALA A 43 -6.74 15.61 11.95
CA ALA A 43 -6.47 14.39 12.74
C ALA A 43 -6.12 14.73 14.19
N SER A 44 -5.29 15.76 14.42
CA SER A 44 -4.87 16.14 15.77
C SER A 44 -6.03 16.62 16.65
N LYS A 45 -7.04 17.27 16.07
CA LYS A 45 -8.25 17.73 16.79
C LYS A 45 -9.07 16.58 17.37
N ILE A 46 -8.98 15.40 16.77
CA ILE A 46 -9.66 14.19 17.21
C ILE A 46 -8.72 13.20 17.91
N GLY A 47 -7.50 13.63 18.27
CA GLY A 47 -6.52 12.82 18.99
C GLY A 47 -5.78 11.80 18.11
N LEU A 48 -5.85 11.90 16.78
CA LEU A 48 -5.09 11.06 15.86
C LEU A 48 -3.78 11.74 15.43
N GLU A 49 -2.76 10.91 15.18
CA GLU A 49 -1.46 11.36 14.72
C GLU A 49 -0.98 10.56 13.51
N ILE A 50 -0.42 11.26 12.52
CA ILE A 50 0.22 10.62 11.37
C ILE A 50 1.56 10.04 11.82
N ASN A 51 1.75 8.74 11.60
CA ASN A 51 3.04 8.11 11.81
C ASN A 51 4.01 8.50 10.68
N VAL A 52 4.73 9.60 10.88
CA VAL A 52 5.70 10.15 9.92
C VAL A 52 6.73 9.10 9.49
N LYS A 53 7.18 8.22 10.39
CA LYS A 53 8.18 7.18 10.09
C LYS A 53 7.66 6.09 9.14
N LYS A 54 6.36 5.81 9.16
CA LYS A 54 5.72 4.85 8.25
C LYS A 54 5.13 5.51 7.00
N THR A 55 5.07 6.84 6.98
CA THR A 55 4.54 7.59 5.85
C THR A 55 5.62 7.72 4.79
N VAL A 56 5.28 7.38 3.55
CA VAL A 56 6.15 7.54 2.39
C VAL A 56 5.39 8.29 1.31
N TRP A 57 6.11 8.90 0.37
CA TRP A 57 5.51 9.46 -0.83
C TRP A 57 6.29 9.04 -2.08
N MET A 58 5.61 9.00 -3.21
CA MET A 58 6.17 8.63 -4.50
C MET A 58 5.76 9.68 -5.54
N ARG A 59 6.57 9.81 -6.59
CA ARG A 59 6.27 10.68 -7.73
C ARG A 59 6.22 9.87 -9.01
N GLN A 60 5.32 10.29 -9.91
CA GLN A 60 5.08 9.64 -11.19
C GLN A 60 5.49 10.57 -12.35
N ASP A 61 6.79 10.81 -12.52
CA ASP A 61 7.32 11.73 -13.53
C ASP A 61 8.25 11.05 -14.54
N ARG A 62 8.29 11.60 -15.76
CA ARG A 62 9.22 11.20 -16.83
C ARG A 62 10.25 12.31 -17.01
N GLY A 63 11.49 12.12 -16.55
CA GLY A 63 12.62 13.01 -16.86
C GLY A 63 13.41 13.51 -15.64
N ASN A 64 14.40 14.35 -15.91
CA ASN A 64 15.24 15.01 -14.90
C ASN A 64 14.48 16.16 -14.24
N VAL A 65 13.67 15.85 -13.23
CA VAL A 65 12.96 16.86 -12.43
C VAL A 65 13.78 17.17 -11.17
N LYS A 66 13.73 18.43 -10.72
CA LYS A 66 14.34 18.84 -9.45
C LYS A 66 13.88 17.92 -8.31
N LYS A 67 14.80 17.59 -7.40
CA LYS A 67 14.46 16.94 -6.13
C LYS A 67 13.46 17.82 -5.39
N GLU A 68 12.28 17.28 -5.13
CA GLU A 68 11.25 17.91 -4.30
C GLU A 68 11.25 17.24 -2.92
N ARG A 69 10.75 17.96 -1.91
CA ARG A 69 10.70 17.45 -0.54
C ARG A 69 9.30 17.65 0.01
N LEU A 70 8.80 16.63 0.72
CA LEU A 70 7.57 16.70 1.48
C LEU A 70 7.92 16.85 2.96
N ILE A 71 7.52 17.96 3.58
CA ILE A 71 7.80 18.23 5.00
C ILE A 71 6.49 18.38 5.76
N ILE A 72 6.31 17.51 6.75
CA ILE A 72 5.15 17.48 7.66
C ILE A 72 5.66 17.70 9.09
N ARG A 73 5.11 18.68 9.80
CA ARG A 73 5.49 19.00 11.20
C ARG A 73 7.02 19.13 11.43
N GLY A 74 7.74 19.65 10.44
CA GLY A 74 9.20 19.83 10.50
C GLY A 74 10.02 18.57 10.16
N THR A 75 9.38 17.43 9.90
CA THR A 75 10.06 16.20 9.47
C THR A 75 9.88 15.97 7.97
N GLU A 76 10.97 15.62 7.30
CA GLU A 76 10.96 15.23 5.90
C GLU A 76 10.42 13.80 5.75
N ILE A 77 9.47 13.62 4.85
CA ILE A 77 8.88 12.32 4.51
C ILE A 77 9.71 11.68 3.41
N GLU A 78 10.04 10.42 3.60
CA GLU A 78 10.82 9.64 2.65
C GLU A 78 10.14 9.56 1.28
N GLN A 79 10.90 9.92 0.25
CA GLN A 79 10.50 9.69 -1.13
C GLN A 79 10.97 8.28 -1.55
N VAL A 80 10.04 7.45 -2.01
CA VAL A 80 10.29 6.09 -2.48
C VAL A 80 9.95 5.95 -3.97
N ASP A 81 10.54 4.96 -4.61
CA ASP A 81 10.24 4.61 -6.02
C ASP A 81 9.10 3.60 -6.16
N HIS A 82 8.75 2.93 -5.05
CA HIS A 82 7.64 2.00 -4.97
C HIS A 82 7.09 1.90 -3.55
N PHE A 83 5.81 1.57 -3.43
CA PHE A 83 5.17 1.22 -2.15
C PHE A 83 3.98 0.28 -2.39
N THR A 84 3.59 -0.48 -1.37
CA THR A 84 2.42 -1.36 -1.43
C THR A 84 1.22 -0.71 -0.77
N TYR A 85 0.07 -0.74 -1.43
CA TYR A 85 -1.22 -0.32 -0.87
C TYR A 85 -2.29 -1.35 -1.23
N LEU A 86 -2.98 -1.90 -0.22
CA LEU A 86 -4.00 -2.97 -0.40
C LEU A 86 -3.50 -4.18 -1.21
N GLY A 87 -2.26 -4.61 -0.96
CA GLY A 87 -1.62 -5.72 -1.68
C GLY A 87 -1.14 -5.37 -3.10
N GLN A 88 -1.40 -4.17 -3.58
CA GLN A 88 -0.96 -3.68 -4.90
C GLN A 88 0.37 -2.95 -4.79
N ASN A 89 1.37 -3.37 -5.58
CA ASN A 89 2.64 -2.67 -5.63
C ASN A 89 2.54 -1.50 -6.63
N LEU A 90 2.61 -0.28 -6.10
CA LEU A 90 2.60 0.94 -6.88
C LEU A 90 4.06 1.34 -7.12
N CYS A 91 4.48 1.36 -8.39
CA CYS A 91 5.82 1.79 -8.79
C CYS A 91 5.77 2.63 -10.07
N TRP A 92 6.81 3.44 -10.28
CA TRP A 92 7.00 4.17 -11.53
C TRP A 92 8.45 4.10 -12.04
N PRO A 93 8.70 3.71 -13.31
CA PRO A 93 7.71 3.24 -14.29
C PRO A 93 7.02 1.96 -13.81
N ARG A 94 5.76 1.79 -14.20
CA ARG A 94 4.97 0.64 -13.75
C ARG A 94 5.57 -0.66 -14.28
N ASN A 95 5.81 -1.62 -13.39
CA ASN A 95 6.30 -2.95 -13.74
C ASN A 95 5.19 -3.99 -13.55
N PHE A 96 4.34 -4.14 -14.57
CA PHE A 96 3.24 -5.10 -14.55
C PHE A 96 3.73 -6.55 -14.41
N SER A 97 4.86 -6.91 -15.05
CA SER A 97 5.40 -8.27 -14.99
C SER A 97 5.82 -8.64 -13.57
N TYR A 98 6.45 -7.72 -12.84
CA TYR A 98 6.78 -7.93 -11.42
C TYR A 98 5.53 -8.14 -10.57
N GLU A 99 4.48 -7.33 -10.78
CA GLU A 99 3.23 -7.45 -10.03
C GLU A 99 2.52 -8.79 -10.32
N ILE A 100 2.44 -9.18 -11.60
CA ILE A 100 1.85 -10.45 -12.02
C ILE A 100 2.62 -11.63 -11.41
N ASN A 101 3.94 -11.64 -11.57
CA ASN A 101 4.78 -12.71 -11.02
C ASN A 101 4.66 -12.79 -9.50
N LYS A 102 4.63 -11.66 -8.79
CA LYS A 102 4.41 -11.62 -7.33
C LYS A 102 3.08 -12.25 -6.93
N ARG A 103 2.01 -12.03 -7.69
CA ARG A 103 0.71 -12.65 -7.43
C ARG A 103 0.70 -14.15 -7.71
N ILE A 104 1.38 -14.60 -8.78
CA ILE A 104 1.53 -16.03 -9.09
C ILE A 104 2.32 -16.72 -7.98
N SER A 105 3.50 -16.20 -7.61
CA SER A 105 4.32 -16.80 -6.55
C SER A 105 3.64 -16.80 -5.18
N ALA A 106 2.76 -15.84 -4.89
CA ALA A 106 1.96 -15.87 -3.67
C ALA A 106 0.96 -17.03 -3.65
N ILE A 107 0.42 -17.44 -4.80
CA ILE A 107 -0.44 -18.61 -4.92
C ILE A 107 0.40 -19.89 -4.73
N ASP A 108 1.52 -20.01 -5.44
CA ASP A 108 2.40 -21.18 -5.33
C ASP A 108 2.85 -21.40 -3.88
N PHE A 109 3.24 -20.33 -3.17
CA PHE A 109 3.62 -20.38 -1.76
C PHE A 109 2.44 -20.82 -0.87
N ILE A 110 1.22 -20.38 -1.17
CA ILE A 110 0.03 -20.83 -0.43
C ILE A 110 -0.18 -22.33 -0.69
N GLU A 111 -0.06 -22.83 -1.91
CA GLU A 111 -0.23 -24.25 -2.23
C GLU A 111 0.83 -25.14 -1.53
N GLU A 112 2.11 -24.74 -1.55
CA GLU A 112 3.19 -25.44 -0.85
C GLU A 112 2.98 -25.46 0.68
N SER A 113 2.53 -24.33 1.25
CA SER A 113 2.26 -24.23 2.70
C SER A 113 1.07 -25.06 3.18
N GLN A 114 0.13 -25.40 2.28
CA GLN A 114 -1.02 -26.26 2.58
C GLN A 114 -0.66 -27.75 2.53
N PHE A 115 0.40 -28.13 1.81
CA PHE A 115 0.86 -29.52 1.72
C PHE A 115 1.66 -29.97 2.96
N GLU A 116 2.37 -29.05 3.62
CA GLU A 116 3.17 -29.35 4.82
C GLU A 116 2.37 -29.52 6.12
N GLN A 117 1.07 -29.16 6.14
CA GLN A 117 0.22 -29.28 7.34
C GLN A 117 -0.76 -30.45 7.33
N ALA A 118 -0.67 -31.39 6.38
CA ALA A 118 -1.49 -32.60 6.41
C ALA A 118 -0.78 -33.73 7.18
N PRO A 119 -1.19 -34.10 8.41
CA PRO A 119 -0.70 -35.31 9.03
C PRO A 119 -1.29 -36.52 8.29
N PHE A 120 -0.45 -37.26 7.56
CA PHE A 120 -0.79 -38.59 7.11
C PHE A 120 -0.92 -39.51 8.33
N LYS A 121 -2.14 -39.71 8.84
CA LYS A 121 -2.44 -40.81 9.76
C LYS A 121 -2.75 -42.06 8.94
N SER A 122 -1.75 -42.90 8.72
CA SER A 122 -2.00 -44.34 8.54
C SER A 122 -2.27 -44.95 9.90
N SER A 123 -3.53 -45.23 10.21
CA SER A 123 -3.91 -46.17 11.26
C SER A 123 -4.94 -47.13 10.70
N LEU A 124 -4.47 -48.10 9.91
CA LEU A 124 -5.12 -49.41 9.82
C LEU A 124 -4.73 -50.15 11.10
N SER A 125 -5.61 -50.10 12.09
CA SER A 125 -5.61 -51.07 13.16
C SER A 125 -6.30 -52.32 12.63
N ASP A 126 -5.51 -53.34 12.32
CA ASP A 126 -6.00 -54.71 12.27
C ASP A 126 -6.60 -55.04 13.65
N ASP A 127 -7.91 -55.15 13.72
CA ASP A 127 -8.59 -55.81 14.84
C ASP A 127 -9.18 -57.12 14.33
N SER A 128 -8.41 -58.17 14.52
CA SER A 128 -8.78 -59.56 14.27
C SER A 128 -9.39 -60.17 15.53
N SER A 129 -10.72 -60.30 15.59
CA SER A 129 -11.52 -61.37 16.25
C SER A 129 -12.99 -60.89 16.28
N VAL A 130 -14.03 -61.64 15.91
CA VAL A 130 -14.43 -62.98 16.35
C VAL A 130 -15.48 -63.54 15.36
N HIS A 131 -15.20 -64.66 14.68
CA HIS A 131 -15.90 -65.95 14.78
C HIS A 131 -15.32 -66.97 13.80
#